data_AF-A0A6P0KHX6-F1
#
_entry.id   AF-A0A6P0KHX6-F1
#
_cell.length_a   1.000
_cell.length_b   1.000
_cell.length_c   1.000
_cell.angle_alpha   90.00
_cell.angle_beta   90.00
_cell.angle_gamma   90.00
#
_symmetry.space_group_name_H-M   'P 1'
#
loop_
_entity.id
_entity.type
_entity.pdbx_description
1 polymer ?
#
loop_
_entity_poly.entity_id
_entity_poly.type
_entity_poly.pdbx_seq_one_letter_code
_entity_poly.pdbx_strand_id
1 'polypeptide(L)' 'MTHPFADRVNLLNITLDNLSMGQLLPQLSQQGGMVVTPNVDHLVKLQSDPEFHQVYRHADYVVCDSKILMHAAQFLGQ' A
#
# COMPACT_ATOMS: atom_id res chain seq x y z
N MET A 1 13.98 7.01 -5.84
CA MET A 1 13.92 6.47 -4.46
C MET A 1 13.60 5.00 -4.59
N THR A 2 14.53 4.13 -4.19
CA THR A 2 14.35 2.67 -4.23
C THR A 2 13.51 2.26 -3.04
N HIS A 3 12.29 1.77 -3.28
CA HIS A 3 11.47 1.24 -2.21
C HIS A 3 12.21 0.07 -1.52
N PRO A 4 12.28 0.05 -0.18
CA PRO A 4 13.16 -0.87 0.55
C PRO A 4 12.72 -2.34 0.55
N PHE A 5 11.64 -2.72 -0.13
CA PHE A 5 11.03 -4.04 -0.03
C PHE A 5 10.95 -4.74 -1.39
N ALA A 6 11.39 -6.00 -1.40
CA ALA A 6 11.34 -6.87 -2.56
C ALA A 6 9.98 -7.55 -2.75
N ASP A 7 9.16 -7.64 -1.69
CA ASP A 7 7.89 -8.36 -1.73
C ASP A 7 6.69 -7.41 -1.75
N ARG A 8 5.98 -7.41 -2.87
CA ARG A 8 4.88 -6.50 -3.18
C ARG A 8 3.76 -7.24 -3.89
N VAL A 9 2.53 -6.87 -3.55
CA VAL A 9 1.32 -7.44 -4.14
C VAL A 9 0.64 -6.40 -5.01
N ASN A 10 0.37 -6.73 -6.27
CA ASN A 10 -0.44 -5.88 -7.13
C ASN A 10 -1.91 -6.23 -6.92
N LEU A 11 -2.66 -5.29 -6.35
CA LEU A 11 -4.09 -5.44 -6.13
C LEU A 11 -4.82 -4.37 -6.92
N LEU A 12 -5.50 -4.78 -7.99
CA LEU A 12 -6.23 -3.88 -8.90
C LEU A 12 -5.28 -2.81 -9.47
N ASN A 13 -5.48 -1.54 -9.12
CA ASN A 13 -4.72 -0.40 -9.64
C ASN A 13 -3.65 0.11 -8.65
N ILE A 14 -3.37 -0.64 -7.57
CA ILE A 14 -2.34 -0.28 -6.60
C ILE A 14 -1.34 -1.39 -6.37
N THR A 15 -0.14 -0.99 -5.96
CA THR A 15 0.89 -1.88 -5.44
C THR A 15 0.99 -1.71 -3.93
N LEU A 16 0.78 -2.81 -3.21
CA LEU A 16 0.86 -2.90 -1.75
C LEU A 16 2.20 -3.50 -1.35
N ASP A 17 2.82 -2.98 -0.30
CA ASP A 17 3.97 -3.59 0.36
C ASP A 17 3.47 -4.77 1.22
N ASN A 18 4.04 -5.97 1.00
CA ASN A 18 3.71 -7.15 1.79
C ASN A 18 4.46 -7.12 3.14
N LEU A 19 4.00 -6.24 4.02
CA LEU A 19 4.62 -6.00 5.31
C LEU A 19 3.69 -6.34 6.46
N SER A 20 4.18 -7.16 7.38
CA SER A 20 3.59 -7.27 8.70
C SER A 20 3.91 -6.02 9.54
N MET A 21 3.09 -5.76 10.55
CA MET A 21 3.35 -4.71 11.55
C MET A 21 4.72 -4.87 12.23
N GLY A 22 5.16 -6.11 12.45
CA GLY A 22 6.47 -6.41 13.04
C GLY A 22 7.65 -6.02 12.14
N GLN A 23 7.45 -5.93 10.84
CA GLN A 23 8.45 -5.43 9.88
C GLN A 23 8.35 -3.90 9.73
N LEU A 24 7.13 -3.38 9.61
CA LEU A 24 6.87 -1.95 9.38
C LEU A 24 7.32 -1.07 10.56
N LEU A 25 6.94 -1.41 11.79
CA LEU A 25 7.15 -0.54 12.95
C LEU A 25 8.64 -0.27 13.26
N PRO A 26 9.55 -1.27 13.25
CA PRO A 26 10.98 -1.01 13.42
C PRO A 26 11.53 -0.03 12.38
N GLN A 27 11.11 -0.15 11.12
CA GLN A 27 11.60 0.70 10.03
C GLN A 27 11.06 2.11 10.14
N LEU A 28 9.76 2.25 10.41
CA LEU A 28 9.14 3.56 10.65
C LEU A 28 9.79 4.25 11.85
N SER A 29 10.14 3.50 12.90
CA SER A 29 10.79 4.03 14.10
C SER A 29 12.24 4.46 13.86
N GLN A 30 12.95 3.81 12.93
CA GLN A 30 14.35 4.11 12.60
C GLN A 30 14.51 5.19 11.52
N GLN A 31 13.63 5.19 10.52
CA GLN A 31 13.78 5.96 9.28
C GLN A 31 12.67 7.01 9.10
N GLY A 32 11.58 6.91 9.85
CA GLY A 32 10.37 7.67 9.57
C GLY A 32 9.75 7.30 8.22
N GLY A 33 8.85 8.15 7.74
CA GLY A 33 8.25 8.04 6.41
C GLY A 33 6.73 8.17 6.40
N MET A 34 6.18 8.41 5.22
CA MET A 34 4.76 8.49 4.96
C MET A 34 4.18 7.09 4.76
N VAL A 35 3.25 6.72 5.63
CA VAL A 35 2.48 5.48 5.53
C VAL A 35 1.11 5.78 4.92
N VAL A 36 0.77 5.06 3.87
CA VAL A 36 -0.56 5.10 3.24
C VAL A 36 -1.26 3.76 3.49
N THR A 37 -2.47 3.82 4.03
CA THR A 37 -3.34 2.66 4.25
C THR A 37 -4.54 2.75 3.31
N PRO A 38 -4.47 2.16 2.09
CA PRO A 38 -5.59 2.21 1.16
C PRO A 38 -6.80 1.47 1.73
N ASN A 39 -7.97 2.07 1.50
CA ASN A 39 -9.27 1.43 1.66
C ASN A 39 -9.98 1.38 0.28
N VAL A 40 -11.23 0.90 0.25
CA VAL A 40 -11.99 0.78 -1.01
C VAL A 40 -12.25 2.14 -1.66
N ASP A 41 -12.56 3.18 -0.88
CA ASP A 41 -12.81 4.53 -1.41
C ASP A 41 -11.58 5.08 -2.14
N HIS A 42 -10.38 4.84 -1.59
CA HIS A 42 -9.14 5.26 -2.22
C HIS A 42 -8.91 4.56 -3.55
N LEU A 43 -9.23 3.27 -3.68
CA LEU A 43 -9.12 2.55 -4.95
C LEU A 43 -9.99 3.15 -6.04
N VAL A 44 -11.20 3.58 -5.70
CA VAL A 44 -12.12 4.23 -6.64
C VAL A 44 -11.53 5.57 -7.10
N LYS A 45 -11.07 6.41 -6.16
CA LYS A 45 -10.46 7.72 -6.45
C LYS A 45 -9.23 7.59 -7.34
N LEU A 46 -8.39 6.59 -7.09
CA LEU A 46 -7.17 6.34 -7.87
C LEU A 46 -7.41 6.05 -9.35
N GLN A 47 -8.62 5.65 -9.76
CA GLN A 47 -8.93 5.43 -11.18
C GLN A 47 -9.13 6.73 -11.96
N SER A 48 -9.52 7.81 -11.29
CA SER A 48 -9.94 9.06 -11.94
C SER A 48 -9.18 10.30 -11.46
N ASP A 49 -8.38 10.19 -10.40
CA ASP A 49 -7.65 11.30 -9.79
C ASP A 49 -6.11 11.10 -9.90
N PRO A 50 -5.49 11.70 -10.94
CA PRO A 50 -4.05 11.59 -11.16
C PRO A 50 -3.19 12.24 -10.08
N GLU A 51 -3.69 13.29 -9.42
CA GLU A 51 -2.98 13.99 -8.35
C GLU A 51 -2.94 13.11 -7.10
N PHE A 52 -4.08 12.51 -6.75
CA PHE A 52 -4.17 11.52 -5.68
C PHE A 52 -3.27 10.31 -5.95
N HIS A 53 -3.18 9.86 -7.21
CA HIS A 53 -2.26 8.80 -7.61
C HIS A 53 -0.78 9.21 -7.45
N GLN A 54 -0.43 10.49 -7.62
CA GLN A 54 0.93 10.95 -7.33
C GLN A 54 1.26 10.83 -5.85
N VAL A 55 0.32 11.12 -4.94
CA VAL A 55 0.53 10.95 -3.49
C VAL A 55 0.91 9.49 -3.18
N TYR A 56 0.18 8.52 -3.75
CA TYR A 56 0.50 7.10 -3.58
C TYR A 56 1.89 6.71 -4.08
N ARG A 57 2.34 7.29 -5.20
CA ARG A 57 3.68 7.03 -5.75
C ARG A 57 4.82 7.59 -4.90
N HIS A 58 4.55 8.62 -4.09
CA HIS A 58 5.55 9.22 -3.21
C HIS A 58 5.51 8.69 -1.78
N ALA A 59 4.56 7.80 -1.47
CA ALA A 59 4.50 7.16 -0.16
C ALA A 59 5.70 6.23 0.05
N ASP A 60 6.27 6.26 1.25
CA ASP A 60 7.37 5.38 1.63
C ASP A 60 6.88 3.95 1.86
N TYR A 61 5.68 3.82 2.44
CA TYR A 61 5.01 2.56 2.74
C TYR A 61 3.54 2.60 2.30
N VAL A 62 3.11 1.61 1.53
CA VAL A 62 1.70 1.42 1.17
C VAL A 62 1.24 0.05 1.69
N VAL A 63 0.60 0.03 2.86
CA VAL A 63 0.30 -1.21 3.60
C VAL A 63 -1.20 -1.46 3.74
N CYS A 64 -1.63 -2.71 3.68
CA CYS A 64 -3.04 -3.07 3.78
C CYS A 64 -3.49 -3.20 5.24
N ASP A 65 -4.39 -2.32 5.68
CA ASP A 65 -5.13 -2.41 6.96
C ASP A 65 -6.61 -2.78 6.76
N SER A 66 -7.02 -3.13 5.53
CA SER A 66 -8.42 -3.40 5.20
C SER A 66 -8.70 -4.89 5.03
N LYS A 67 -9.63 -5.43 5.84
CA LYS A 67 -10.13 -6.82 5.67
C LYS A 67 -10.76 -7.04 4.30
N ILE A 68 -11.48 -6.05 3.77
CA ILE A 68 -12.15 -6.16 2.46
C ILE A 68 -11.10 -6.28 1.35
N LEU A 69 -10.04 -5.47 1.39
CA LEU A 69 -8.94 -5.58 0.42
C LEU A 69 -8.19 -6.90 0.56
N MET A 70 -8.03 -7.40 1.78
CA MET A 70 -7.44 -8.71 2.05
C MET A 70 -8.28 -9.84 1.44
N HIS A 71 -9.61 -9.79 1.57
CA HIS A 71 -10.51 -10.74 0.90
C HIS A 71 -10.48 -10.60 -0.62
N ALA A 72 -10.39 -9.37 -1.15
CA ALA A 72 -10.26 -9.15 -2.58
C ALA A 72 -8.95 -9.74 -3.14
N ALA A 73 -7.83 -9.57 -2.42
CA ALA A 73 -6.56 -10.17 -2.76
C ALA A 73 -6.67 -11.71 -2.81
N GLN A 74 -7.24 -12.32 -1.78
CA GLN A 74 -7.48 -13.77 -1.72
C GLN A 74 -8.38 -14.25 -2.88
N PHE A 75 -9.45 -13.52 -3.17
CA PHE A 75 -10.36 -13.84 -4.28
C PHE A 75 -9.67 -13.77 -5.65
N LEU A 76 -8.74 -12.83 -5.81
CA LEU A 76 -7.95 -12.64 -7.03
C LEU A 76 -6.70 -13.54 -7.10
N GLY A 77 -6.48 -14.41 -6.11
CA GLY A 77 -5.35 -15.34 -6.07
C GLY A 77 -4.00 -14.67 -5.81
N GLN A 78 -4.01 -13.51 -5.14
CA GLN A 78 -2.80 -12.87 -4.59
C GLN A 78 -2.42 -13.45 -3.23
#